data_AF-A0A923EG73-F1
#
_entry.id   AF-A0A923EG73-F1
#
_cell.length_a   1.000
_cell.length_b   1.000
_cell.length_c   1.000
_cell.angle_alpha   90.00
_cell.angle_beta   90.00
_cell.angle_gamma   90.00
#
_symmetry.space_group_name_H-M   'P 1'
#
loop_
_entity.id
_entity.type
_entity.pdbx_description
1 polymer ?
#
loop_
_entity_poly.entity_id
_entity_poly.type
_entity_poly.pdbx_seq_one_letter_code
_entity_poly.pdbx_strand_id
1 'polypeptide(L)' 'MDLSGLNLHALKGNRKGTYAVKVSGNWRVTFKSIRSLPGGLAQTSTAI' A
#
# COMPACT_ATOMS: atom_id res chain seq x y z
N MET A 1 -12.04 -8.71 16.40
CA MET A 1 -11.92 -8.56 14.94
C MET A 1 -10.56 -9.12 14.57
N ASP A 2 -10.52 -10.43 14.36
CA ASP A 2 -9.29 -11.19 14.14
C ASP A 2 -9.01 -11.25 12.64
N LEU A 3 -8.11 -10.41 12.15
CA LEU A 3 -7.89 -10.22 10.71
C LEU A 3 -6.76 -11.11 10.17
N SER A 4 -6.77 -12.39 10.55
CA SER A 4 -5.82 -13.41 10.06
C SER A 4 -6.00 -13.77 8.58
N GLY A 5 -6.89 -13.08 7.84
CA GLY A 5 -7.22 -13.33 6.43
C GLY A 5 -6.95 -12.18 5.46
N LEU A 6 -6.21 -11.14 5.85
CA LEU A 6 -6.01 -9.93 5.03
C LEU A 6 -5.31 -10.14 3.68
N ASN A 7 -4.70 -11.31 3.44
CA ASN A 7 -4.06 -11.71 2.18
C ASN A 7 -3.19 -10.58 1.57
N LEU A 8 -2.25 -10.06 2.37
CA LEU A 8 -1.32 -9.04 1.91
C LEU A 8 -0.39 -9.64 0.84
N HIS A 9 -0.40 -9.05 -0.36
CA HIS A 9 0.51 -9.46 -1.43
C HIS A 9 0.96 -8.27 -2.27
N ALA A 10 2.19 -8.36 -2.79
CA ALA A 10 2.73 -7.38 -3.73
C ALA A 10 2.08 -7.55 -5.11
N LEU A 11 1.79 -6.42 -5.75
CA LEU A 11 1.34 -6.39 -7.14
C LEU A 11 2.52 -6.51 -8.10
N LYS A 12 2.26 -7.11 -9.26
CA LYS A 12 3.25 -7.36 -10.32
C LYS A 12 3.06 -6.40 -11.51
N GLY A 13 4.01 -6.40 -12.45
CA GLY A 13 3.96 -5.58 -13.67
C GLY A 13 4.06 -4.08 -13.38
N ASN A 14 3.23 -3.28 -14.05
CA ASN A 14 3.21 -1.81 -13.96
C ASN A 14 2.92 -1.28 -12.54
N ARG A 15 2.47 -2.13 -11.61
CA ARG A 15 2.17 -1.79 -10.22
C ARG A 15 3.19 -2.33 -9.22
N LYS A 16 4.38 -2.74 -9.68
CA LYS A 16 5.49 -3.15 -8.80
C LYS A 16 5.77 -2.06 -7.75
N GLY A 17 5.95 -2.47 -6.49
CA GLY A 17 6.09 -1.56 -5.34
C GLY A 17 4.76 -1.15 -4.69
N THR A 18 3.63 -1.58 -5.25
CA THR A 18 2.30 -1.45 -4.65
C THR A 18 1.87 -2.79 -4.05
N TYR A 19 1.16 -2.73 -2.94
CA TYR A 19 0.65 -3.89 -2.20
C TYR A 19 -0.86 -3.83 -2.16
N ALA A 20 -1.51 -4.97 -1.98
CA ALA A 20 -2.96 -5.08 -1.85
C ALA A 20 -3.33 -5.91 -0.61
N VAL A 21 -4.39 -5.51 0.09
CA VAL A 21 -5.03 -6.28 1.16
C VAL A 21 -6.51 -6.49 0.86
N LYS A 22 -7.03 -7.66 1.22
CA LYS A 22 -8.44 -8.01 1.13
C LYS A 22 -9.15 -7.56 2.40
N VAL A 23 -10.20 -6.74 2.26
CA VAL A 23 -10.98 -6.22 3.40
C VAL A 23 -12.21 -7.08 3.64
N SER A 24 -13.06 -7.25 2.62
CA SER A 24 -14.24 -8.13 2.64
C SER A 24 -14.73 -8.39 1.21
N GLY A 25 -15.26 -9.59 0.94
CA GLY A 25 -15.76 -9.94 -0.40
C GLY A 25 -14.70 -9.70 -1.50
N ASN A 26 -15.02 -8.83 -2.47
CA ASN A 26 -14.09 -8.43 -3.54
C ASN A 26 -13.36 -7.08 -3.28
N TRP A 27 -13.59 -6.44 -2.12
CA TRP A 27 -12.98 -5.16 -1.81
C TRP A 27 -11.48 -5.33 -1.51
N ARG A 28 -10.64 -4.60 -2.26
CA ARG A 28 -9.19 -4.55 -2.11
C ARG A 28 -8.70 -3.12 -1.91
N VAL A 29 -7.90 -2.91 -0.87
CA VAL A 29 -7.18 -1.64 -0.67
C VAL A 29 -5.76 -1.80 -1.19
N THR A 30 -5.27 -0.84 -1.97
CA THR A 30 -3.90 -0.85 -2.49
C THR A 30 -3.11 0.35 -2.03
N PHE A 31 -1.88 0.14 -1.59
CA PHE A 31 -0.98 1.20 -1.12
C PHE A 31 0.44 0.97 -1.62
N LYS A 32 1.17 2.06 -1.89
CA LYS A 32 2.60 2.00 -2.20
C LYS A 32 3.36 1.85 -0.88
N SER A 33 4.30 0.90 -0.83
CA SER A 33 5.25 0.88 0.28
C SER A 33 6.28 1.95 0.01
N ILE A 34 6.19 3.05 0.77
CA ILE A 34 7.27 4.02 0.82
C ILE A 34 8.29 3.52 1.84
N ARG A 35 9.52 3.29 1.40
CA ARG A 35 10.65 3.18 2.34
C ARG A 35 10.95 4.61 2.78
N SER A 36 10.75 4.93 4.07
CA SER A 36 11.35 6.16 4.59
C SER A 36 12.85 5.89 4.77
N LEU A 37 13.68 6.77 4.19
CA LEU A 37 15.09 6.80 4.52
C LEU A 37 15.24 7.40 5.92
N PRO A 38 16.22 6.96 6.74
CA PRO A 38 16.50 7.62 8.00
C PRO A 38 17.03 9.02 7.69
N GLY A 39 16.18 10.02 7.90
CA GLY A 39 16.38 11.40 7.42
C GLY A 39 15.09 11.91 6.78
N GLY A 40 14.03 11.97 7.58
CA GLY A 40 12.71 12.38 7.11
C GLY A 40 12.71 13.84 6.70
N LEU A 41 12.70 14.11 5.41
CA LEU A 41 12.10 15.30 4.81
C LEU A 41 11.64 14.98 3.38
N ALA A 42 10.53 15.63 3.02
CA ALA A 42 9.88 15.74 1.72
C ALA A 42 8.91 14.62 1.28
N GLN A 43 7.61 14.93 1.44
CA GLN A 43 6.71 15.09 0.28
C GLN A 43 5.57 16.04 0.67
N THR A 44 5.76 17.33 0.43
CA THR A 44 4.65 18.30 0.40
C THR A 44 3.99 18.17 -0.97
N SER A 45 2.79 17.58 -1.01
CA SER A 45 1.98 17.60 -2.23
C SER A 45 1.09 18.83 -2.17
N THR A 46 1.49 19.91 -2.82
CA THR A 46 0.56 20.97 -3.22
C THR A 46 -0.33 20.38 -4.31
N ALA A 47 -1.64 20.32 -4.07
CA ALA A 47 -2.63 20.15 -5.12
C ALA A 47 -2.94 21.54 -5.70
N ILE A 48 -2.88 21.65 -7.04
CA ILE A 48 -3.52 22.72 -7.81
C ILE A 48 -5.04 22.52 -7.84
#